data_AF-A0A225VMB9-F1
#
_entry.id   AF-A0A225VMB9-F1
#
_cell.length_a   1.000
_cell.length_b   1.000
_cell.length_c   1.000
_cell.angle_alpha   90.00
_cell.angle_beta   90.00
_cell.angle_gamma   90.00
#
_symmetry.space_group_name_H-M   'P 1'
#
loop_
_entity.id
_entity.type
_entity.pdbx_description
1 polymer ?
#
loop_
_entity_poly.entity_id
_entity_poly.type
_entity_poly.pdbx_seq_one_letter_code
_entity_poly.pdbx_strand_id
1 'polypeptide(L)'
;MMNKVRLGLVEDVLIERIIDEVSMTSQEHDHQPFSNYPYALYALDVNHPIAHPVVLQKHYFSGKHKTYGIKIECAVVPPGLAVHVSKHYPWSVSDITMCMKNLVTYQRMLIKTSSEPSHNDCGDGSTSFTAM
;
A
#
# COMPACT_ATOMS: atom_id res chain seq x y z
N MET A 1 4.72 -36.93 -2.15
CA MET A 1 4.85 -35.80 -3.10
C MET A 1 3.84 -34.75 -2.69
N MET A 2 4.22 -33.85 -1.76
CA MET A 2 3.28 -32.90 -1.15
C MET A 2 3.03 -31.73 -2.10
N ASN A 3 1.75 -31.41 -2.28
CA ASN A 3 1.24 -30.39 -3.19
C ASN A 3 1.91 -29.05 -2.92
N LYS A 4 2.71 -28.57 -3.89
CA LYS A 4 3.13 -27.16 -3.98
C LYS A 4 1.87 -26.32 -4.22
N VAL A 5 1.15 -25.98 -3.16
CA VAL A 5 0.30 -24.79 -3.21
C VAL A 5 1.25 -23.64 -3.52
N ARG A 6 1.13 -23.06 -4.73
CA ARG A 6 1.98 -21.94 -5.15
C ARG A 6 1.70 -20.80 -4.17
N LEU A 7 2.73 -20.30 -3.50
CA LEU A 7 2.64 -19.19 -2.56
C LEU A 7 1.82 -18.01 -3.14
N GLY A 8 1.97 -17.74 -4.44
CA GLY A 8 1.19 -16.72 -5.15
C GLY A 8 -0.33 -16.94 -5.16
N LEU A 9 -0.82 -18.19 -5.22
CA LEU A 9 -2.27 -18.46 -5.21
C LEU A 9 -2.89 -18.17 -3.83
N VAL A 10 -2.14 -18.42 -2.76
CA VAL A 10 -2.57 -18.12 -1.39
C VAL A 10 -2.52 -16.62 -1.13
N GLU A 11 -1.49 -15.95 -1.63
CA GLU A 11 -1.36 -14.49 -1.56
C GLU A 11 -2.51 -13.79 -2.26
N ASP A 12 -2.83 -14.17 -3.50
CA ASP A 12 -3.90 -13.53 -4.25
C ASP A 12 -5.25 -13.64 -3.51
N VAL A 13 -5.59 -14.82 -2.97
CA VAL A 13 -6.83 -15.03 -2.19
C VAL A 13 -6.85 -14.27 -0.86
N LEU A 14 -5.70 -14.18 -0.17
CA LEU A 14 -5.61 -13.43 1.09
C LEU A 14 -5.69 -11.92 0.84
N ILE A 15 -5.04 -11.43 -0.21
CA ILE A 15 -5.06 -10.02 -0.61
C ILE A 15 -6.49 -9.60 -0.93
N GLU A 16 -7.22 -10.38 -1.74
CA GLU A 16 -8.62 -10.11 -2.06
C GLU A 16 -9.53 -10.05 -0.83
N ARG A 17 -9.19 -10.75 0.25
CA ARG A 17 -10.01 -10.83 1.46
C ARG A 17 -9.65 -9.77 2.51
N ILE A 18 -8.50 -9.12 2.36
CA ILE A 18 -7.97 -8.12 3.30
C ILE A 18 -8.13 -6.69 2.73
N ILE A 19 -8.25 -6.55 1.40
CA ILE A 19 -8.42 -5.24 0.76
C ILE A 19 -9.87 -4.79 0.86
N ASP A 20 -10.06 -3.59 1.41
CA ASP A 20 -11.30 -2.82 1.33
C ASP A 20 -11.19 -1.76 0.22
N GLU A 21 -12.25 -1.62 -0.58
CA GLU A 21 -12.37 -0.50 -1.52
C GLU A 21 -12.81 0.76 -0.77
N VAL A 22 -11.98 1.81 -0.79
CA VAL A 22 -12.27 3.07 -0.10
C VAL A 22 -11.99 4.25 -1.03
N SER A 23 -12.95 5.17 -1.12
CA SER A 23 -12.83 6.47 -1.81
C SER A 23 -12.72 7.63 -0.82
N MET A 24 -12.28 8.81 -1.26
CA MET A 24 -12.27 10.02 -0.42
C MET A 24 -13.69 10.34 0.07
N THR A 25 -14.68 10.27 -0.83
CA THR A 25 -16.10 10.49 -0.48
C THR A 25 -16.60 9.57 0.61
N SER A 26 -16.17 8.30 0.61
CA SER A 26 -16.55 7.32 1.64
C SER A 26 -15.92 7.68 2.99
N GLN A 27 -14.65 8.09 3.00
CA GLN A 27 -13.95 8.51 4.23
C GLN A 27 -14.53 9.80 4.83
N GLU A 28 -14.88 10.77 3.98
CA GLU A 28 -15.45 12.04 4.40
C GLU A 28 -16.86 11.89 4.97
N HIS A 29 -17.71 11.10 4.28
CA HIS A 29 -19.06 10.80 4.74
C HIS A 29 -19.04 10.11 6.11
N ASP A 30 -18.10 9.21 6.33
CA ASP A 30 -17.94 8.49 7.60
C ASP A 30 -17.14 9.29 8.64
N HIS A 31 -16.75 10.54 8.33
CA HIS A 31 -15.96 11.44 9.16
C HIS A 31 -14.66 10.83 9.70
N GLN A 32 -13.98 10.01 8.90
CA GLN A 32 -12.72 9.34 9.25
C GLN A 32 -11.51 9.76 8.40
N PRO A 33 -11.26 11.06 8.16
CA PRO A 33 -10.00 11.48 7.55
C PRO A 33 -8.84 11.38 8.54
N PHE A 34 -7.60 11.40 8.05
CA PHE A 34 -6.43 11.51 8.93
C PHE A 34 -6.44 12.85 9.66
N SER A 35 -6.42 12.83 11.00
CA SER A 35 -6.60 14.04 11.82
C SER A 35 -5.61 15.16 11.52
N ASN A 36 -4.36 14.82 11.17
CA ASN A 36 -3.31 15.79 10.86
C ASN A 36 -3.15 16.06 9.35
N TYR A 37 -3.74 15.22 8.50
CA TYR A 37 -3.58 15.26 7.05
C TYR A 37 -4.92 14.94 6.36
N PRO A 38 -5.93 15.81 6.48
CA PRO A 38 -7.29 15.47 6.05
C PRO A 38 -7.44 15.23 4.53
N TYR A 39 -6.46 15.69 3.75
CA TYR A 39 -6.39 15.50 2.30
C TYR A 39 -5.62 14.24 1.87
N ALA A 40 -5.05 13.49 2.83
CA ALA A 40 -4.36 12.24 2.52
C ALA A 40 -5.38 11.12 2.34
N LEU A 41 -5.40 10.50 1.16
CA LEU A 41 -6.31 9.38 0.88
C LEU A 41 -5.88 8.10 1.63
N TYR A 42 -4.58 7.80 1.69
CA TYR A 42 -4.03 6.64 2.39
C TYR A 42 -2.61 6.92 2.88
N ALA A 43 -2.20 6.18 3.91
CA ALA A 43 -0.82 6.07 4.35
C ALA A 43 -0.18 4.82 3.73
N LEU A 44 1.02 4.96 3.20
CA LEU A 44 1.79 3.85 2.64
C LEU A 44 2.88 3.43 3.61
N ASP A 45 2.98 2.14 3.91
CA ASP A 45 4.10 1.59 4.66
C ASP A 45 4.58 0.26 4.09
N VAL A 46 5.88 0.02 4.20
CA VAL A 46 6.50 -1.27 3.89
C VAL A 46 6.62 -2.05 5.19
N ASN A 47 5.65 -2.93 5.39
CA ASN A 47 5.64 -3.84 6.53
C ASN A 47 6.59 -5.01 6.31
N HIS A 48 7.22 -5.41 7.42
CA HIS A 48 8.32 -6.35 7.47
C HIS A 48 7.92 -7.67 8.17
N PRO A 49 7.01 -8.49 7.61
CA PRO A 49 6.62 -9.74 8.24
C PRO A 49 7.80 -10.72 8.23
N ILE A 50 8.18 -11.20 9.42
CA ILE A 50 9.18 -12.27 9.58
C ILE A 50 8.49 -13.60 9.21
N ALA A 51 8.34 -13.85 7.92
CA ALA A 51 8.04 -15.17 7.41
C ALA A 51 9.36 -15.78 6.93
N HIS A 52 9.72 -16.95 7.46
CA HIS A 52 10.88 -17.69 6.97
C HIS A 52 10.49 -18.33 5.63
N PRO A 53 11.00 -17.83 4.48
CA PRO A 53 10.75 -18.51 3.23
C PRO A 53 11.29 -19.94 3.36
N VAL A 54 10.49 -20.92 2.94
CA VAL A 54 10.83 -22.35 2.98
C VAL A 54 12.14 -22.63 2.22
N VAL A 55 12.52 -21.72 1.33
CA VAL A 55 13.76 -21.70 0.57
C VAL A 55 14.71 -20.63 1.11
N LEU A 56 15.84 -21.07 1.67
CA LEU A 56 16.97 -20.23 2.09
C LEU A 56 17.76 -19.72 0.87
N GLN A 57 17.12 -18.94 0.00
CA GLN A 57 17.78 -18.30 -1.14
C GLN A 57 18.37 -16.95 -0.74
N LYS A 58 19.57 -16.64 -1.25
CA LYS A 58 20.33 -15.41 -0.92
C LYS A 58 19.52 -14.12 -1.11
N HIS A 59 18.59 -14.06 -2.04
CA HIS A 59 17.78 -12.86 -2.29
C HIS A 59 16.74 -12.58 -1.18
N TYR A 60 16.39 -13.57 -0.35
CA TYR A 60 15.56 -13.32 0.83
C TYR A 60 16.38 -12.91 2.06
N PHE A 61 17.72 -12.90 1.97
CA PHE A 61 18.58 -12.54 3.08
C PHE A 61 18.77 -11.03 3.17
N SER A 62 18.56 -10.48 4.38
CA SER A 62 18.95 -9.14 4.72
C SER A 62 20.40 -9.05 5.13
N GLY A 63 21.21 -8.32 4.36
CA GLY A 63 22.55 -7.94 4.81
C GLY A 63 22.55 -7.09 6.08
N LYS A 64 21.54 -6.20 6.22
CA LYS A 64 21.38 -5.26 7.34
C LYS A 64 20.90 -5.95 8.62
N HIS A 65 19.86 -6.78 8.52
CA HIS A 65 19.23 -7.41 9.68
C HIS A 65 19.75 -8.82 9.98
N LYS A 66 20.59 -9.39 9.11
CA LYS A 66 21.13 -10.76 9.22
C LYS A 66 20.04 -11.85 9.32
N THR A 67 18.87 -11.58 8.77
CA THR A 67 17.70 -12.45 8.80
C THR A 67 17.18 -12.74 7.39
N TYR A 68 16.53 -13.89 7.21
CA TYR A 68 15.75 -14.18 6.02
C TYR A 68 14.31 -13.71 6.23
N GLY A 69 13.72 -13.11 5.21
CA GLY A 69 12.35 -12.66 5.30
C GLY A 69 11.76 -12.26 3.96
N ILE A 70 10.49 -11.86 4.02
CA ILE A 70 9.78 -11.21 2.93
C ILE A 70 9.32 -9.83 3.40
N LYS A 71 9.07 -8.94 2.45
CA LYS A 71 8.49 -7.63 2.70
C LYS A 71 7.20 -7.50 1.90
N ILE A 72 6.24 -6.78 2.46
CA ILE A 72 5.02 -6.40 1.75
C ILE A 72 4.86 -4.89 1.90
N GLU A 73 4.44 -4.25 0.84
CA GLU A 73 3.95 -2.88 0.88
C GLU A 73 2.43 -2.89 1.06
N CYS A 74 1.93 -2.09 2.00
CA CYS A 74 0.52 -1.96 2.34
C CYS A 74 0.13 -0.49 2.35
N ALA A 75 -0.97 -0.15 1.68
CA ALA A 75 -1.62 1.13 1.85
C ALA A 75 -2.80 0.96 2.82
N VAL A 76 -2.89 1.85 3.81
CA VAL A 76 -3.91 1.81 4.86
C VAL A 76 -4.62 3.14 5.01
N VAL A 77 -5.88 3.08 5.45
CA VAL A 77 -6.74 4.23 5.71
C VAL A 77 -7.32 4.15 7.12
N PRO A 78 -7.73 5.25 7.76
CA PRO A 78 -8.36 5.20 9.07
C PRO A 78 -9.63 4.33 9.03
N PRO A 79 -9.94 3.56 10.10
CA PRO A 79 -9.22 3.46 11.37
C PRO A 79 -8.05 2.46 11.35
N GLY A 80 -7.71 1.90 10.18
CA GLY A 80 -6.67 0.89 9.99
C GLY A 80 -7.00 -0.14 8.90
N LEU A 81 -7.87 0.21 7.94
CA LEU A 81 -8.29 -0.68 6.85
C LEU A 81 -7.23 -0.69 5.75
N ALA A 82 -6.91 -1.87 5.22
CA ALA A 82 -5.98 -1.99 4.11
C ALA A 82 -6.71 -1.78 2.79
N VAL A 83 -6.25 -0.83 1.97
CA VAL A 83 -6.83 -0.55 0.64
C VAL A 83 -5.95 -1.10 -0.49
N HIS A 84 -4.71 -1.43 -0.16
CA HIS A 84 -3.80 -2.10 -1.07
C HIS A 84 -2.82 -2.97 -0.30
N VAL A 85 -2.57 -4.17 -0.81
CA VAL A 85 -1.46 -5.02 -0.37
C VAL A 85 -0.74 -5.51 -1.62
N SER A 86 0.55 -5.22 -1.70
CA SER A 86 1.39 -5.72 -2.79
C SER A 86 1.73 -7.20 -2.62
N LYS A 87 2.17 -7.84 -3.69
CA LYS A 87 2.77 -9.18 -3.61
C LYS A 87 4.04 -9.14 -2.76
N HIS A 88 4.43 -10.29 -2.21
CA HIS A 88 5.65 -10.35 -1.41
C HIS A 88 6.88 -9.98 -2.25
N TYR A 89 7.81 -9.29 -1.60
CA TYR A 89 9.13 -8.99 -2.12
C TYR A 89 10.19 -9.69 -1.26
N PRO A 90 11.31 -10.12 -1.86
CA PRO A 90 12.45 -10.59 -1.09
C PRO A 90 13.00 -9.49 -0.19
N TRP A 91 13.44 -9.84 1.02
CA TRP A 91 13.96 -8.85 1.96
C TRP A 91 15.18 -8.08 1.45
N SER A 92 15.96 -8.62 0.52
CA SER A 92 17.09 -7.90 -0.08
C SER A 92 16.66 -6.70 -0.94
N VAL A 93 15.38 -6.62 -1.31
CA VAL A 93 14.84 -5.49 -2.09
C VAL A 93 14.70 -4.27 -1.18
N SER A 94 15.15 -3.12 -1.68
CA SER A 94 15.01 -1.85 -0.97
C SER A 94 13.57 -1.34 -1.02
N ASP A 95 13.15 -0.64 0.02
CA ASP A 95 11.76 -0.18 0.17
C ASP A 95 11.38 0.79 -0.97
N ILE A 96 12.29 1.68 -1.37
CA ILE A 96 12.07 2.57 -2.54
C ILE A 96 11.90 1.79 -3.84
N THR A 97 12.63 0.69 -4.03
CA THR A 97 12.44 -0.15 -5.23
C THR A 97 11.06 -0.83 -5.25
N MET A 98 10.55 -1.22 -4.08
CA MET A 98 9.19 -1.76 -3.97
C MET A 98 8.15 -0.70 -4.33
N CYS A 99 8.27 0.48 -3.71
CA CYS A 99 7.36 1.60 -3.97
C CYS A 99 7.35 1.99 -5.46
N MET A 100 8.51 2.09 -6.09
CA MET A 100 8.61 2.44 -7.51
C MET A 100 8.01 1.37 -8.44
N LYS A 101 8.07 0.08 -8.06
CA LYS A 101 7.42 -1.00 -8.83
C LYS A 101 5.90 -0.94 -8.75
N ASN A 102 5.36 -0.50 -7.63
CA ASN A 102 3.93 -0.40 -7.39
C ASN A 102 3.36 1.00 -7.73
N LEU A 103 4.20 1.94 -8.15
CA LEU A 103 3.84 3.33 -8.43
C LEU A 103 2.64 3.48 -9.38
N VAL A 104 2.55 2.64 -10.42
CA VAL A 104 1.42 2.68 -11.37
C VAL A 104 0.10 2.37 -10.68
N THR A 105 0.09 1.45 -9.71
CA THR A 105 -1.10 1.13 -8.92
C THR A 105 -1.51 2.32 -8.07
N TYR A 106 -0.55 2.94 -7.38
CA TYR A 106 -0.82 4.14 -6.56
C TYR A 106 -1.30 5.31 -7.39
N GLN A 107 -0.72 5.54 -8.57
CA GLN A 107 -1.20 6.58 -9.48
C GLN A 107 -2.65 6.37 -9.89
N ARG A 108 -3.11 5.13 -10.07
CA ARG A 108 -4.52 4.83 -10.33
C ARG A 108 -5.40 5.08 -9.11
N MET A 109 -4.93 4.73 -7.93
CA MET A 109 -5.64 4.95 -6.67
C MET A 109 -5.79 6.44 -6.32
N LEU A 110 -4.90 7.30 -6.86
CA LEU A 110 -4.98 8.76 -6.70
C LEU A 110 -5.94 9.44 -7.69
N ILE A 111 -6.52 8.71 -8.66
CA ILE A 111 -7.45 9.31 -9.62
C ILE A 111 -8.79 9.56 -8.93
N LYS A 112 -9.19 10.84 -8.87
CA LYS A 112 -10.52 11.24 -8.41
C LYS A 112 -11.62 10.56 -9.22
N THR A 113 -12.64 10.09 -8.52
CA THR A 113 -13.88 9.65 -9.14
C THR A 113 -14.66 10.85 -9.68
N SER A 114 -15.63 10.61 -10.57
CA SER A 114 -16.49 11.68 -11.13
C SER A 114 -17.30 12.45 -10.07
N SER A 115 -17.44 11.89 -8.86
CA SER A 115 -18.08 12.51 -7.70
C SER A 115 -17.15 13.37 -6.83
N GLU A 116 -15.84 13.35 -7.09
CA GLU A 116 -14.82 14.06 -6.29
C GLU A 116 -14.15 15.30 -6.94
N PRO A 117 -14.64 15.88 -8.07
CA PRO A 117 -13.88 16.92 -8.77
C PRO A 117 -13.74 18.23 -7.99
N SER A 118 -14.63 18.49 -7.02
CA SER A 118 -14.61 19.70 -6.19
C SER A 118 -13.73 19.58 -4.95
N HIS A 119 -13.23 18.40 -4.59
CA HIS A 119 -12.37 18.25 -3.42
C HIS A 119 -11.01 18.88 -3.70
N ASN A 120 -10.58 19.80 -2.84
CA ASN A 120 -9.27 20.41 -2.98
C ASN A 120 -8.20 19.39 -2.58
N ASP A 121 -7.27 19.08 -3.47
CA ASP A 121 -6.11 18.21 -3.16
C ASP A 121 -5.03 18.96 -2.40
N CYS A 122 -5.14 20.28 -2.35
CA CYS A 122 -4.12 21.13 -1.81
C CYS A 122 -4.41 21.45 -0.33
N GLY A 123 -3.41 21.28 0.53
CA GLY A 123 -3.53 21.53 1.96
C GLY A 123 -3.90 22.98 2.30
N ASP A 124 -4.52 23.18 3.47
CA ASP A 124 -4.89 24.50 4.00
C ASP A 124 -3.69 25.47 3.93
N GLY A 125 -3.71 26.38 2.96
CA GLY A 125 -2.63 27.35 2.71
C GLY A 125 -2.10 27.41 1.27
N SER A 126 -2.48 26.47 0.40
CA SER A 126 -2.23 26.59 -1.02
C SER A 126 -3.18 27.63 -1.64
N THR A 127 -2.70 28.85 -1.89
CA THR A 127 -3.39 29.73 -2.82
C THR A 127 -3.40 29.06 -4.18
N SER A 128 -4.58 28.74 -4.72
CA SER A 128 -4.70 28.34 -6.11
C SER A 128 -4.05 29.41 -6.97
N PHE A 129 -2.92 29.11 -7.61
CA PHE A 129 -2.40 29.98 -8.65
C PHE A 129 -3.38 29.89 -9.81
N THR A 130 -4.32 30.82 -9.88
CA THR A 130 -5.10 31.06 -11.09
C THR A 130 -4.10 31.46 -12.16
N ALA A 131 -3.78 30.53 -13.06
CA ALA A 131 -3.06 30.87 -14.28
C ALA A 131 -3.92 31.90 -15.03
N MET A 132 -3.42 33.13 -15.12
CA MET A 132 -3.93 34.15 -16.05
C MET A 132 -3.58 33.79 -17.48
#